data_AF-A0A9E4MS77-F1
#
_entry.id   AF-A0A9E4MS77-F1
#
_cell.length_a   1.000
_cell.length_b   1.000
_cell.length_c   1.000
_cell.angle_alpha   90.00
_cell.angle_beta   90.00
_cell.angle_gamma   90.00
#
_symmetry.space_group_name_H-M   'P 1'
#
loop_
_entity.id
_entity.type
_entity.pdbx_description
1 polymer ?
#
loop_
_entity_poly.entity_id
_entity_poly.type
_entity_poly.pdbx_seq_one_letter_code
_entity_poly.pdbx_strand_id
1 'polypeptide(L)'
;MNKLILLPDNNKGFEKKLLYLVQILKKCENSLWISDCSTYWLFFIFPTILFVARRGVKIYLITTSSNNPQEKYRRWLLEKLGAKIYEVEKIPFSGFIVDSNQDCIALIDKNIELTPNYTDQKFNLYSFVKDKGFIDKLWNFLHSYQEEEKNNDIYSPNNLTFKPCSEDLIYERLQLVPQYQDSHFCLQNIKVDSKILMLQMYIKPYKLIQIKEVINDFKNYGIELFAPQKIILDEENYSIVTPPILERLGDDLVVIEGHTRIFHAFKNNYSMIKVIIVDDVKAALPGTPLSIKNVKVTSSTLPLHLLIKNFNPKNFREIEKYIHQASSWS
;
A
#
# COMPACT_ATOMS: atom_id res chain seq x y z
N MET A 1 25.58 -5.05 4.71
CA MET A 1 24.60 -5.42 5.75
C MET A 1 24.07 -4.17 6.44
N ASN A 2 22.86 -3.70 6.09
CA ASN A 2 22.18 -2.67 6.89
C ASN A 2 21.55 -3.37 8.11
N LYS A 3 22.11 -3.13 9.30
CA LYS A 3 21.53 -3.58 10.58
C LYS A 3 20.10 -3.02 10.68
N LEU A 4 19.09 -3.90 10.78
CA LEU A 4 17.82 -3.50 11.37
C LEU A 4 18.15 -3.09 12.80
N ILE A 5 18.00 -1.81 13.12
CA ILE A 5 18.12 -1.32 14.48
C ILE A 5 16.87 -1.80 15.22
N LEU A 6 16.97 -2.97 15.84
CA LEU A 6 15.97 -3.49 16.77
C LEU A 6 16.11 -2.68 18.06
N LEU A 7 15.38 -1.56 18.17
CA LEU A 7 15.22 -0.86 19.44
C LEU A 7 14.23 -1.64 20.32
N PRO A 8 14.60 -1.98 21.56
CA PRO A 8 13.67 -2.50 22.54
C PRO A 8 12.89 -1.31 23.10
N ASP A 9 11.75 -0.96 22.48
CA ASP A 9 10.87 0.08 23.01
C ASP A 9 9.42 -0.23 22.66
N ASN A 10 8.50 0.22 23.52
CA ASN A 10 7.06 0.16 23.33
C ASN A 10 6.66 0.77 21.97
N ASN A 11 6.64 -0.06 20.92
CA ASN A 11 6.33 0.39 19.58
C ASN A 11 4.84 0.68 19.50
N LYS A 12 4.52 1.93 19.18
CA LYS A 12 3.16 2.44 19.07
C LYS A 12 2.95 3.09 17.70
N GLY A 13 1.76 2.88 17.15
CA GLY A 13 1.28 3.54 15.94
C GLY A 13 1.29 2.62 14.73
N PHE A 14 0.15 2.58 14.03
CA PHE A 14 -0.04 1.79 12.81
C PHE A 14 1.02 2.07 11.73
N GLU A 15 1.37 3.33 11.47
CA GLU A 15 2.34 3.62 10.41
C GLU A 15 3.77 3.18 10.75
N LYS A 16 4.14 3.18 12.04
CA LYS A 16 5.39 2.59 12.51
C LYS A 16 5.37 1.07 12.32
N LYS A 17 4.23 0.41 12.60
CA LYS A 17 4.01 -1.02 12.33
C LYS A 17 4.22 -1.32 10.84
N LEU A 18 3.58 -0.55 9.96
CA LEU A 18 3.71 -0.70 8.51
C LEU A 18 5.16 -0.49 8.04
N LEU A 19 5.91 0.44 8.63
CA LEU A 19 7.32 0.63 8.32
C LEU A 19 8.15 -0.62 8.60
N TYR A 20 8.01 -1.22 9.78
CA TYR A 20 8.70 -2.47 10.09
C TYR A 20 8.24 -3.60 9.17
N LEU A 21 6.93 -3.73 8.95
CA LEU A 21 6.37 -4.75 8.08
C LEU A 21 6.96 -4.67 6.66
N VAL A 22 6.96 -3.49 6.04
CA VAL A 22 7.53 -3.29 4.70
C VAL A 22 9.03 -3.63 4.66
N GLN A 23 9.78 -3.27 5.70
CA GLN A 23 11.21 -3.61 5.79
C GLN A 23 11.47 -5.11 5.93
N ILE A 24 10.64 -5.80 6.70
CA ILE A 24 10.73 -7.25 6.92
C ILE A 24 10.32 -7.98 5.64
N LEU A 25 9.20 -7.60 5.02
CA LEU A 25 8.72 -8.19 3.78
C LEU A 25 9.71 -8.08 2.64
N LYS A 26 10.50 -7.00 2.58
CA LYS A 26 11.60 -6.85 1.62
C LYS A 26 12.66 -7.95 1.68
N LYS A 27 12.81 -8.58 2.83
CA LYS A 27 13.77 -9.65 3.09
C LYS A 27 13.13 -11.02 3.17
N CYS A 28 11.80 -11.10 3.12
CA CYS A 28 11.08 -12.36 3.13
C CYS A 28 11.37 -13.12 1.84
N GLU A 29 11.78 -14.38 1.94
CA GLU A 29 12.24 -15.19 0.81
C GLU A 29 11.31 -16.37 0.50
N ASN A 30 10.70 -16.99 1.51
CA ASN A 30 10.02 -18.28 1.37
C ASN A 30 8.52 -18.18 1.63
N SER A 31 8.14 -17.67 2.81
CA SER A 31 6.72 -17.62 3.19
C SER A 31 6.38 -16.44 4.08
N LEU A 32 5.18 -15.91 3.87
CA LEU A 32 4.54 -14.90 4.69
C LEU A 32 3.27 -15.50 5.28
N TRP A 33 3.25 -15.65 6.61
CA TRP A 33 2.07 -16.06 7.37
C TRP A 33 1.45 -14.86 8.06
N ILE A 34 0.15 -14.70 7.88
CA ILE A 34 -0.64 -13.60 8.41
C ILE A 34 -1.74 -14.21 9.23
N SER A 35 -1.90 -13.75 10.46
CA SER A 35 -3.04 -14.11 11.29
C SER A 35 -3.65 -12.79 11.74
N ASP A 36 -4.83 -12.43 11.23
CA ASP A 36 -5.47 -11.14 11.53
C ASP A 36 -6.98 -11.21 11.25
N CYS A 37 -7.78 -10.47 12.03
CA CYS A 37 -9.22 -10.39 11.80
C CYS A 37 -9.57 -9.41 10.66
N SER A 38 -8.68 -8.46 10.37
CA SER A 38 -8.87 -7.51 9.27
C SER A 38 -7.63 -7.37 8.40
N THR A 39 -7.87 -7.31 7.10
CA THR A 39 -6.88 -7.03 6.07
C THR A 39 -6.78 -5.55 5.73
N TYR A 40 -7.30 -4.64 6.57
CA TYR A 40 -7.29 -3.18 6.33
C TYR A 40 -5.90 -2.63 5.97
N TRP A 41 -4.84 -3.20 6.54
CA TRP A 41 -3.46 -2.86 6.23
C TRP A 41 -3.08 -3.06 4.75
N LEU A 42 -3.77 -3.94 4.02
CA LEU A 42 -3.48 -4.29 2.64
C LEU A 42 -3.45 -3.06 1.74
N PHE A 43 -4.45 -2.17 1.82
CA PHE A 43 -4.49 -0.97 0.97
C PHE A 43 -3.30 -0.03 1.20
N PHE A 44 -2.73 -0.03 2.40
CA PHE A 44 -1.56 0.80 2.70
C PHE A 44 -0.28 0.18 2.17
N ILE A 45 -0.20 -1.15 2.12
CA ILE A 45 1.01 -1.86 1.72
C ILE A 45 0.89 -2.73 0.46
N PHE A 46 -0.17 -2.54 -0.32
CA PHE A 46 -0.47 -3.36 -1.51
C PHE A 46 0.73 -3.49 -2.46
N PRO A 47 1.46 -2.42 -2.83
CA PRO A 47 2.66 -2.56 -3.65
C PRO A 47 3.69 -3.54 -3.05
N THR A 48 3.87 -3.53 -1.73
CA THR A 48 4.80 -4.45 -1.07
C THR A 48 4.34 -5.89 -1.17
N ILE A 49 3.05 -6.17 -0.96
CA ILE A 49 2.51 -7.52 -1.08
C ILE A 49 2.59 -8.01 -2.52
N LEU A 50 2.35 -7.13 -3.50
CA LEU A 50 2.58 -7.43 -4.92
C LEU A 50 4.03 -7.87 -5.17
N PHE A 51 5.03 -7.15 -4.63
CA PHE A 51 6.45 -7.55 -4.79
C PHE A 51 6.80 -8.84 -4.05
N VAL A 52 6.15 -9.12 -2.92
CA VAL A 52 6.27 -10.40 -2.21
C VAL A 52 5.75 -11.53 -3.11
N ALA A 53 4.53 -11.40 -3.64
CA ALA A 53 3.93 -12.38 -4.53
C ALA A 53 4.75 -12.61 -5.82
N ARG A 54 5.24 -11.53 -6.47
CA ARG A 54 6.08 -11.63 -7.67
C ARG A 54 7.39 -12.38 -7.47
N ARG A 55 7.94 -12.37 -6.24
CA ARG A 55 9.14 -13.14 -5.89
C ARG A 55 8.85 -14.63 -5.65
N GLY A 56 7.58 -15.04 -5.75
CA GLY A 56 7.16 -16.42 -5.48
C GLY A 56 7.08 -16.76 -3.99
N VAL A 57 7.08 -15.76 -3.11
CA VAL A 57 6.87 -15.99 -1.67
C VAL A 57 5.45 -16.51 -1.46
N LYS A 58 5.30 -17.64 -0.76
CA LYS A 58 3.99 -18.20 -0.42
C LYS A 58 3.30 -17.32 0.62
N ILE A 59 2.07 -16.89 0.35
CA ILE A 59 1.32 -16.00 1.25
C ILE A 59 0.14 -16.77 1.85
N TYR A 60 0.05 -16.77 3.17
CA TYR A 60 -1.00 -17.43 3.93
C TYR A 60 -1.72 -16.43 4.83
N LEU A 61 -3.04 -16.44 4.79
CA LEU A 61 -3.87 -15.63 5.67
C LEU A 61 -4.79 -16.54 6.49
N ILE A 62 -4.68 -16.47 7.82
CA ILE A 62 -5.62 -17.05 8.76
C ILE A 62 -6.47 -15.91 9.31
N THR A 63 -7.77 -16.00 9.13
CA THR A 63 -8.70 -14.91 9.47
C THR A 63 -10.03 -15.46 9.96
N THR A 64 -10.82 -14.64 10.66
CA THR A 64 -12.24 -14.96 10.90
C THR A 64 -13.10 -14.57 9.72
N SER A 65 -14.28 -15.17 9.57
CA SER A 65 -15.26 -14.76 8.56
C SER A 65 -15.68 -13.29 8.75
N SER A 66 -16.07 -12.61 7.67
CA SER A 66 -16.49 -11.21 7.71
C SER A 66 -17.58 -10.91 6.68
N ASN A 67 -18.64 -10.23 7.11
CA ASN A 67 -19.70 -9.73 6.23
C ASN A 67 -19.43 -8.31 5.71
N ASN A 68 -18.32 -7.68 6.12
CA ASN A 68 -17.95 -6.35 5.65
C ASN A 68 -17.53 -6.40 4.16
N PRO A 69 -18.20 -5.69 3.23
CA PRO A 69 -17.88 -5.75 1.81
C PRO A 69 -16.45 -5.31 1.47
N GLN A 70 -15.90 -4.32 2.18
CA GLN A 70 -14.52 -3.88 1.95
C GLN A 70 -13.50 -4.92 2.41
N GLU A 71 -13.80 -5.63 3.50
CA GLU A 71 -12.95 -6.73 3.96
C GLU A 71 -12.98 -7.90 2.97
N LYS A 72 -14.16 -8.27 2.45
CA LYS A 72 -14.29 -9.28 1.38
C LYS A 72 -13.48 -8.90 0.15
N TYR A 73 -13.58 -7.65 -0.30
CA TYR A 73 -12.80 -7.17 -1.45
C TYR A 73 -11.28 -7.23 -1.21
N ARG A 74 -10.80 -6.85 -0.01
CA ARG A 74 -9.38 -6.94 0.33
C ARG A 74 -8.87 -8.39 0.35
N ARG A 75 -9.66 -9.32 0.88
CA ARG A 75 -9.34 -10.76 0.88
C ARG A 75 -9.34 -11.33 -0.53
N TRP A 76 -10.33 -11.00 -1.34
CA TRP A 76 -10.35 -11.32 -2.78
C TRP A 76 -9.08 -10.83 -3.47
N LEU A 77 -8.66 -9.59 -3.21
CA LEU A 77 -7.43 -9.05 -3.78
C LEU A 77 -6.18 -9.81 -3.33
N LEU A 78 -6.12 -10.28 -2.08
CA LEU A 78 -5.04 -11.16 -1.60
C LEU A 78 -5.04 -12.51 -2.31
N GLU A 79 -6.19 -13.14 -2.50
CA GLU A 79 -6.32 -14.40 -3.27
C GLU A 79 -5.82 -14.20 -4.70
N LYS A 80 -6.17 -13.07 -5.32
CA LYS A 80 -5.68 -12.69 -6.65
C LYS A 80 -4.16 -12.44 -6.69
N LEU A 81 -3.53 -12.15 -5.57
CA LEU A 81 -2.07 -12.11 -5.45
C LEU A 81 -1.46 -13.50 -5.15
N GLY A 82 -2.26 -14.56 -5.10
CA GLY A 82 -1.83 -15.93 -4.84
C GLY A 82 -1.77 -16.29 -3.35
N ALA A 83 -2.46 -15.53 -2.49
CA ALA A 83 -2.57 -15.89 -1.08
C ALA A 83 -3.59 -17.02 -0.88
N LYS A 84 -3.25 -17.99 -0.03
CA LYS A 84 -4.21 -18.97 0.48
C LYS A 84 -4.86 -18.45 1.76
N ILE A 85 -6.19 -18.46 1.81
CA ILE A 85 -6.96 -17.94 2.94
C ILE A 85 -7.63 -19.10 3.69
N TYR A 86 -7.42 -19.13 5.00
CA TYR A 86 -8.05 -20.03 5.96
C TYR A 86 -9.01 -19.24 6.83
N GLU A 87 -10.31 -19.52 6.72
CA GLU A 87 -11.30 -18.97 7.63
C GLU A 87 -11.44 -19.86 8.88
N VAL A 88 -11.33 -19.24 10.06
CA VAL A 88 -11.38 -19.92 11.36
C VAL A 88 -12.36 -19.21 12.31
N GLU A 89 -12.86 -19.91 13.33
CA GLU A 89 -13.71 -19.28 14.34
C GLU A 89 -12.95 -18.24 15.18
N LYS A 90 -11.68 -18.52 15.47
CA LYS A 90 -10.81 -17.66 16.26
C LYS A 90 -9.37 -17.72 15.75
N ILE A 91 -8.78 -16.56 15.50
CA ILE A 91 -7.38 -16.46 15.11
C ILE A 91 -6.45 -16.80 16.30
N PRO A 92 -5.32 -17.50 16.05
CA PRO A 92 -4.38 -17.89 17.12
C PRO A 92 -3.61 -16.70 17.70
N PHE A 93 -3.32 -15.69 16.88
CA PHE A 93 -2.68 -14.42 17.26
C PHE A 93 -3.03 -13.34 16.22
N SER A 94 -2.71 -12.07 16.49
CA SER A 94 -2.81 -11.00 15.49
C SER A 94 -1.39 -10.53 15.11
N GLY A 95 -1.01 -10.67 13.84
CA GLY A 95 0.32 -10.30 13.36
C GLY A 95 0.79 -11.02 12.10
N PHE A 96 2.10 -10.91 11.86
CA PHE A 96 2.78 -11.41 10.67
C PHE A 96 3.99 -12.23 11.09
N ILE A 97 4.27 -13.32 10.39
CA ILE A 97 5.48 -14.13 10.54
C ILE A 97 6.05 -14.35 9.15
N VAL A 98 7.34 -14.07 8.97
CA VAL A 98 8.05 -14.34 7.72
C VAL A 98 9.11 -15.40 7.95
N ASP A 99 9.23 -16.30 6.98
CA ASP A 99 10.22 -17.39 6.87
C ASP A 99 10.24 -18.36 8.07
N SER A 100 10.41 -19.66 7.83
CA SER A 100 10.42 -20.68 8.90
C SER A 100 11.82 -21.06 9.39
N ASN A 101 12.87 -20.38 8.89
CA ASN A 101 14.27 -20.71 9.13
C ASN A 101 14.89 -19.79 10.21
N GLN A 102 16.23 -19.76 10.29
CA GLN A 102 16.96 -18.94 11.26
C GLN A 102 16.78 -17.43 11.06
N ASP A 103 16.29 -17.00 9.89
CA ASP A 103 15.95 -15.60 9.58
C ASP A 103 14.49 -15.26 9.89
N CYS A 104 13.75 -16.14 10.56
CA CYS A 104 12.36 -15.91 10.93
C CYS A 104 12.19 -14.63 11.77
N ILE A 105 11.25 -13.79 11.35
CA ILE A 105 10.86 -12.56 12.05
C ILE A 105 9.35 -12.55 12.22
N ALA A 106 8.89 -12.22 13.43
CA ALA A 106 7.47 -12.07 13.73
C ALA A 106 7.14 -10.65 14.23
N LEU A 107 6.09 -10.06 13.67
CA LEU A 107 5.55 -8.75 14.04
C LEU A 107 4.15 -8.97 14.61
N ILE A 108 4.02 -8.97 15.94
CA ILE A 108 2.80 -9.39 16.64
C ILE A 108 2.16 -8.21 17.36
N ASP A 109 0.86 -8.03 17.18
CA ASP A 109 0.08 -7.02 17.89
C ASP A 109 -0.14 -7.41 19.35
N LYS A 110 -0.06 -6.42 20.25
CA LYS A 110 -0.34 -6.64 21.69
C LYS A 110 -1.83 -6.73 22.00
N ASN A 111 -2.67 -6.14 21.14
CA ASN A 111 -4.12 -6.10 21.31
C ASN A 111 -4.76 -6.76 20.08
N ILE A 112 -5.53 -7.82 20.29
CA ILE A 112 -6.27 -8.51 19.22
C ILE A 112 -7.51 -7.69 18.81
N GLU A 113 -8.00 -6.82 19.70
CA GLU A 113 -9.16 -5.98 19.44
C GLU A 113 -8.80 -4.82 18.49
N LEU A 114 -9.41 -4.84 17.31
CA LEU A 114 -9.30 -3.79 16.30
C LEU A 114 -9.88 -2.49 16.86
N THR A 115 -9.02 -1.55 17.27
CA THR A 115 -9.47 -0.18 17.51
C THR A 115 -9.68 0.51 16.15
N PRO A 116 -10.86 1.08 15.85
CA PRO A 116 -11.16 1.66 14.54
C PRO A 116 -10.23 2.81 14.11
N ASN A 117 -9.52 3.42 15.05
CA ASN A 117 -8.70 4.60 14.78
C ASN A 117 -7.22 4.31 14.49
N TYR A 118 -6.71 3.08 14.68
CA TYR A 118 -5.34 2.65 14.40
C TYR A 118 -4.18 3.52 14.99
N THR A 119 -4.51 4.55 15.78
CA THR A 119 -3.59 5.49 16.42
C THR A 119 -2.81 4.85 17.56
N ASP A 120 -3.41 3.86 18.22
CA ASP A 120 -2.93 3.29 19.47
C ASP A 120 -2.47 1.84 19.35
N GLN A 121 -2.30 1.34 18.13
CA GLN A 121 -1.80 -0.02 17.90
C GLN A 121 -0.42 -0.18 18.51
N LYS A 122 -0.28 -1.20 19.36
CA LYS A 122 0.99 -1.60 19.96
C LYS A 122 1.39 -2.93 19.38
N PHE A 123 2.67 -3.08 19.05
CA PHE A 123 3.20 -4.31 18.49
C PHE A 123 4.58 -4.61 19.06
N ASN A 124 4.96 -5.88 18.99
CA ASN A 124 6.29 -6.37 19.29
C ASN A 124 6.91 -6.98 18.04
N LEU A 125 8.24 -6.92 17.98
CA LEU A 125 9.04 -7.51 16.94
C LEU A 125 9.91 -8.59 17.58
N TYR A 126 9.78 -9.82 17.08
CA TYR A 126 10.51 -10.99 17.55
C TYR A 126 11.36 -11.54 16.42
N SER A 127 12.49 -12.13 16.77
CA SER A 127 13.41 -12.77 15.81
C SER A 127 13.81 -14.14 16.31
N PHE A 128 13.99 -15.11 15.42
CA PHE A 128 14.39 -16.47 15.82
C PHE A 128 15.66 -16.48 16.68
N VAL A 129 16.65 -15.66 16.33
CA VAL A 129 17.94 -15.58 17.04
C VAL A 129 17.78 -15.17 18.51
N LYS A 130 16.83 -14.28 18.83
CA LYS A 130 16.66 -13.76 20.20
C LYS A 130 15.49 -14.40 20.95
N ASP A 131 14.46 -14.81 20.22
CA ASP A 131 13.13 -15.12 20.74
C ASP A 131 12.66 -16.52 20.31
N LYS A 132 13.60 -17.44 20.06
CA LYS A 132 13.32 -18.79 19.53
C LYS A 132 12.11 -19.47 20.18
N GLY A 133 12.08 -19.54 21.51
CA GLY A 133 10.99 -20.22 22.22
C GLY A 133 9.61 -19.58 22.03
N PHE A 134 9.54 -18.28 21.72
CA PHE A 134 8.28 -17.63 21.36
C PHE A 134 7.92 -17.88 19.89
N ILE A 135 8.89 -17.80 18.99
CA ILE A 135 8.71 -18.13 17.56
C ILE A 135 8.24 -19.58 17.38
N ASP A 136 8.84 -20.54 18.08
CA ASP A 136 8.46 -21.96 18.04
C ASP A 136 6.99 -22.14 18.47
N LYS A 137 6.52 -21.40 19.49
CA LYS A 137 5.10 -21.42 19.89
C LYS A 137 4.19 -20.86 18.82
N LEU A 138 4.60 -19.78 18.14
CA LEU A 138 3.82 -19.22 17.04
C LEU A 138 3.68 -20.23 15.90
N TRP A 139 4.77 -20.90 15.52
CA TRP A 139 4.74 -21.95 14.50
C TRP A 139 3.87 -23.14 14.90
N ASN A 140 3.88 -23.53 16.18
CA ASN A 140 3.00 -24.59 16.66
C ASN A 140 1.50 -24.26 16.48
N PHE A 141 1.10 -22.98 16.60
CA PHE A 141 -0.28 -22.59 16.28
C PHE A 141 -0.63 -22.70 14.79
N LEU A 142 0.38 -22.69 13.92
CA LEU A 142 0.21 -22.75 12.47
C LEU A 142 0.35 -24.18 11.91
N HIS A 143 0.75 -25.14 12.74
CA HIS A 143 1.16 -26.49 12.32
C HIS A 143 0.13 -27.20 11.44
N SER A 144 -1.16 -27.18 11.81
CA SER A 144 -2.20 -27.86 11.03
C SER A 144 -2.32 -27.33 9.60
N TYR A 145 -2.15 -26.03 9.41
CA TYR A 145 -2.22 -25.39 8.09
C TYR A 145 -0.95 -25.67 7.27
N GLN A 146 0.20 -25.77 7.93
CA GLN A 146 1.46 -26.14 7.30
C GLN A 146 1.44 -27.58 6.77
N GLU A 147 0.85 -28.52 7.52
CA GLU A 147 0.71 -29.91 7.07
C GLU A 147 -0.26 -30.03 5.89
N GLU A 148 -1.36 -29.26 5.88
CA GLU A 148 -2.27 -29.20 4.74
C GLU A 148 -1.56 -28.72 3.47
N GLU A 149 -0.63 -27.76 3.58
CA GLU A 149 0.16 -27.26 2.45
C GLU A 149 1.12 -28.29 1.89
N LYS A 150 1.83 -29.03 2.74
CA LYS A 150 2.76 -30.08 2.29
C LYS A 150 2.06 -31.17 1.48
N ASN A 151 0.76 -31.38 1.71
CA ASN A 151 -0.02 -32.42 1.05
C ASN A 151 -0.66 -31.96 -0.28
N ASN A 152 -0.73 -30.66 -0.55
CA ASN A 152 -1.45 -30.08 -1.71
C ASN A 152 -0.49 -29.48 -2.76
N ASP A 153 0.61 -30.17 -3.04
CA ASP A 153 1.92 -29.65 -3.47
C ASP A 153 2.04 -29.09 -4.90
N ILE A 154 1.17 -28.15 -5.32
CA ILE A 154 1.42 -27.31 -6.51
C ILE A 154 1.12 -25.85 -6.18
N TYR A 155 2.06 -25.18 -5.51
CA TYR A 155 2.07 -23.72 -5.47
C TYR A 155 2.65 -23.20 -6.79
N SER A 156 1.79 -22.63 -7.64
CA SER A 156 2.23 -21.88 -8.82
C SER A 156 2.02 -20.39 -8.54
N PRO A 157 3.08 -19.57 -8.46
CA PRO A 157 2.91 -18.14 -8.28
C PRO A 157 2.14 -17.53 -9.47
N ASN A 158 1.23 -16.61 -9.17
CA ASN A 158 0.49 -15.89 -10.20
C ASN A 158 1.44 -15.06 -11.06
N ASN A 159 1.20 -15.03 -12.37
CA ASN A 159 2.00 -14.23 -13.31
C ASN A 159 1.57 -12.76 -13.29
N LEU A 160 1.99 -12.03 -12.26
CA LEU A 160 1.59 -10.65 -12.00
C LEU A 160 2.39 -9.67 -12.85
N THR A 161 1.93 -9.36 -14.06
CA THR A 161 2.67 -8.50 -15.02
C THR A 161 2.04 -7.13 -15.17
N PHE A 162 2.88 -6.15 -15.53
CA PHE A 162 2.38 -4.86 -15.99
C PHE A 162 1.88 -4.97 -17.43
N LYS A 163 0.78 -4.29 -17.72
CA LYS A 163 0.34 -3.95 -19.07
C LYS A 163 0.00 -2.47 -19.13
N PRO A 164 0.16 -1.81 -20.29
CA PRO A 164 -0.34 -0.46 -20.48
C PRO A 164 -1.81 -0.36 -20.11
N CYS A 165 -2.17 0.73 -19.43
CA CYS A 165 -3.56 1.08 -19.16
C CYS A 165 -3.98 2.20 -20.10
N SER A 166 -5.16 2.09 -20.71
CA SER A 166 -5.71 3.19 -21.52
C SER A 166 -5.92 4.42 -20.62
N GLU A 167 -5.61 5.59 -21.17
CA GLU A 167 -5.90 6.88 -20.55
C GLU A 167 -7.42 7.07 -20.41
N ASP A 168 -8.19 6.73 -21.45
CA ASP A 168 -9.65 6.88 -21.47
C ASP A 168 -10.31 6.16 -20.30
N LEU A 169 -9.87 4.92 -20.00
CA LEU A 169 -10.38 4.16 -18.85
C LEU A 169 -10.12 4.87 -17.52
N ILE A 170 -8.95 5.52 -17.37
CA ILE A 170 -8.63 6.28 -16.16
C ILE A 170 -9.48 7.54 -16.10
N TYR A 171 -9.62 8.26 -17.22
CA TYR A 171 -10.42 9.47 -17.29
C TYR A 171 -11.90 9.20 -17.02
N GLU A 172 -12.48 8.14 -17.58
CA GLU A 172 -13.84 7.67 -17.30
C GLU A 172 -14.06 7.44 -15.80
N ARG A 173 -13.09 6.82 -15.11
CA ARG A 173 -13.16 6.60 -13.66
C ARG A 173 -12.98 7.89 -12.88
N LEU A 174 -12.10 8.80 -13.32
CA LEU A 174 -11.91 10.10 -12.68
C LEU A 174 -13.15 11.00 -12.82
N GLN A 175 -13.89 10.92 -13.93
CA GLN A 175 -15.17 11.63 -14.13
C GLN A 175 -16.22 11.27 -13.06
N LEU A 176 -16.13 10.07 -12.46
CA LEU A 176 -17.03 9.65 -11.38
C LEU A 176 -16.73 10.34 -10.03
N VAL A 177 -15.56 10.96 -9.89
CA VAL A 177 -15.23 11.78 -8.72
C VAL A 177 -16.10 13.04 -8.77
N PRO A 178 -16.94 13.32 -7.74
CA PRO A 178 -17.91 14.41 -7.80
C PRO A 178 -17.33 15.78 -8.14
N GLN A 179 -16.07 16.04 -7.74
CA GLN A 179 -15.39 17.30 -7.99
C GLN A 179 -14.88 17.45 -9.44
N TYR A 180 -14.88 16.38 -10.24
CA TYR A 180 -14.29 16.34 -11.59
C TYR A 180 -15.29 16.13 -12.74
N GLN A 181 -16.60 16.12 -12.46
CA GLN A 181 -17.64 15.80 -13.46
C GLN A 181 -17.62 16.69 -14.72
N ASP A 182 -17.13 17.93 -14.60
CA ASP A 182 -17.02 18.90 -15.70
C ASP A 182 -15.56 19.22 -16.06
N SER A 183 -14.61 18.41 -15.59
CA SER A 183 -13.18 18.69 -15.72
C SER A 183 -12.56 18.01 -16.95
N HIS A 184 -11.44 18.56 -17.39
CA HIS A 184 -10.65 17.99 -18.49
C HIS A 184 -9.42 17.28 -17.95
N PHE A 185 -9.08 16.12 -18.52
CA PHE A 185 -7.93 15.33 -18.13
C PHE A 185 -6.91 15.22 -19.26
N CYS A 186 -5.64 15.32 -18.91
CA CYS A 186 -4.56 15.17 -19.88
C CYS A 186 -3.33 14.51 -19.24
N LEU A 187 -2.80 13.47 -19.89
CA LEU A 187 -1.53 12.86 -19.50
C LEU A 187 -0.39 13.73 -20.02
N GLN A 188 0.44 14.23 -19.12
CA GLN A 188 1.56 15.09 -19.46
C GLN A 188 2.86 14.60 -18.85
N ASN A 189 3.96 14.88 -19.56
CA ASN A 189 5.29 14.84 -19.00
C ASN A 189 5.57 16.21 -18.38
N ILE A 190 5.70 16.26 -17.05
CA ILE A 190 6.00 17.51 -16.34
C ILE A 190 7.42 17.49 -15.77
N LYS A 191 8.01 18.68 -15.67
CA LYS A 191 9.24 18.89 -14.93
C LYS A 191 8.97 18.78 -13.43
N VAL A 192 9.78 18.02 -12.71
CA VAL A 192 9.69 17.94 -11.25
C VAL A 192 10.56 19.03 -10.64
N ASP A 193 9.94 20.12 -10.18
CA ASP A 193 10.65 21.20 -9.52
C ASP A 193 9.89 21.77 -8.31
N SER A 194 10.42 22.85 -7.72
CA SER A 194 9.87 23.42 -6.50
C SER A 194 8.60 24.25 -6.68
N LYS A 195 8.13 24.44 -7.93
CA LYS A 195 6.86 25.12 -8.22
C LYS A 195 5.66 24.19 -8.00
N ILE A 196 5.87 22.87 -8.01
CA ILE A 196 4.81 21.93 -7.67
C ILE A 196 4.40 22.12 -6.21
N LEU A 197 3.09 22.28 -6.00
CA LEU A 197 2.49 22.47 -4.69
C LEU A 197 1.91 21.16 -4.15
N MET A 198 1.96 20.99 -2.84
CA MET A 198 1.54 19.79 -2.12
C MET A 198 0.39 20.16 -1.18
N LEU A 199 -0.56 19.24 -0.97
CA LEU A 199 -1.58 19.41 0.07
C LEU A 199 -1.20 18.73 1.38
N GLN A 200 -0.50 17.60 1.30
CA GLN A 200 0.00 16.88 2.48
C GLN A 200 1.33 17.47 2.99
N MET A 201 1.37 17.83 4.26
CA MET A 201 2.57 18.32 4.96
C MET A 201 3.56 17.20 5.30
N TYR A 202 3.09 15.95 5.34
CA TYR A 202 3.88 14.82 5.82
C TYR A 202 3.81 13.62 4.88
N ILE A 203 4.96 13.03 4.59
CA ILE A 203 5.12 11.77 3.85
C ILE A 203 5.52 10.65 4.81
N LYS A 204 4.98 9.45 4.57
CA LYS A 204 5.24 8.29 5.43
C LYS A 204 6.46 7.51 4.95
N PRO A 205 7.42 7.18 5.83
CA PRO A 205 8.64 6.47 5.45
C PRO A 205 8.40 5.14 4.72
N TYR A 206 7.38 4.37 5.14
CA TYR A 206 7.10 3.08 4.51
C TYR A 206 6.68 3.26 3.05
N LYS A 207 5.88 4.30 2.73
CA LYS A 207 5.52 4.61 1.34
C LYS A 207 6.74 4.97 0.48
N LEU A 208 7.76 5.64 1.04
CA LEU A 208 9.00 5.92 0.31
C LEU A 208 9.76 4.65 -0.07
N ILE A 209 9.77 3.65 0.82
CA ILE A 209 10.37 2.34 0.52
C ILE A 209 9.61 1.68 -0.63
N GLN A 210 8.28 1.69 -0.59
CA GLN A 210 7.43 1.12 -1.64
C GLN A 210 7.62 1.80 -2.98
N ILE A 211 7.66 3.13 -3.01
CA ILE A 211 7.85 3.88 -4.26
C ILE A 211 9.20 3.54 -4.88
N LYS A 212 10.25 3.35 -4.09
CA LYS A 212 11.55 2.92 -4.62
C LYS A 212 11.45 1.58 -5.35
N GLU A 213 10.68 0.63 -4.83
CA GLU A 213 10.46 -0.67 -5.45
C GLU A 213 9.63 -0.54 -6.73
N VAL A 214 8.53 0.22 -6.71
CA VAL A 214 7.72 0.50 -7.90
C VAL A 214 8.56 1.11 -9.02
N ILE A 215 9.42 2.08 -8.69
CA ILE A 215 10.30 2.72 -9.68
C ILE A 215 11.32 1.73 -10.25
N ASN A 216 11.90 0.87 -9.42
CA ASN A 216 12.83 -0.16 -9.89
C ASN A 216 12.14 -1.13 -10.84
N ASP A 217 10.93 -1.57 -10.51
CA ASP A 217 10.11 -2.39 -11.38
C ASP A 217 9.83 -1.68 -12.72
N PHE A 218 9.38 -0.43 -12.69
CA PHE A 218 9.14 0.34 -13.92
C PHE A 218 10.39 0.38 -14.80
N LYS A 219 11.57 0.61 -14.22
CA LYS A 219 12.84 0.56 -14.96
C LYS A 219 13.14 -0.82 -15.54
N ASN A 220 12.93 -1.89 -14.77
CA ASN A 220 13.17 -3.26 -15.22
C ASN A 220 12.24 -3.66 -16.38
N TYR A 221 11.02 -3.12 -16.42
CA TYR A 221 10.06 -3.34 -17.50
C TYR A 221 10.17 -2.30 -18.64
N GLY A 222 11.12 -1.37 -18.60
CA GLY A 222 11.26 -0.31 -19.61
C GLY A 222 10.07 0.68 -19.65
N ILE A 223 9.36 0.84 -18.54
CA ILE A 223 8.19 1.70 -18.41
C ILE A 223 8.63 3.11 -17.99
N GLU A 224 8.13 4.13 -18.69
CA GLU A 224 8.32 5.52 -18.29
C GLU A 224 7.79 5.79 -16.88
N LEU A 225 8.48 6.64 -16.12
CA LEU A 225 8.20 6.85 -14.71
C LEU A 225 6.75 7.37 -14.50
N PHE A 226 5.94 6.52 -13.86
CA PHE A 226 4.52 6.72 -13.57
C PHE A 226 3.59 6.82 -14.80
N ALA A 227 4.00 6.26 -15.94
CA ALA A 227 3.07 6.06 -17.04
C ALA A 227 1.84 5.24 -16.60
N PRO A 228 0.66 5.43 -17.22
CA PRO A 228 -0.53 4.63 -16.96
C PRO A 228 -0.28 3.14 -17.16
N GLN A 229 -0.33 2.37 -16.07
CA GLN A 229 -0.16 0.92 -16.09
C GLN A 229 -1.31 0.24 -15.35
N LYS A 230 -1.53 -1.02 -15.67
CA LYS A 230 -2.34 -1.95 -14.87
C LYS A 230 -1.54 -3.21 -14.59
N ILE A 231 -1.76 -3.79 -13.43
CA ILE A 231 -1.23 -5.10 -13.03
C ILE A 231 -2.31 -6.12 -13.36
N ILE A 232 -1.96 -7.12 -14.17
CA ILE A 232 -2.83 -8.25 -14.45
C ILE A 232 -2.81 -9.17 -13.23
N LEU A 233 -3.98 -9.40 -12.66
CA LEU A 233 -4.17 -10.24 -11.48
C LEU A 233 -4.51 -11.67 -11.90
N ASP A 234 -5.38 -11.81 -12.89
CA ASP A 234 -5.68 -13.04 -13.64
C ASP A 234 -6.23 -12.67 -15.03
N GLU A 235 -6.85 -13.61 -15.74
CA GLU A 235 -7.38 -13.40 -17.09
C GLU A 235 -8.45 -12.30 -17.18
N GLU A 236 -9.26 -12.13 -16.13
CA GLU A 236 -10.42 -11.23 -16.12
C GLU A 236 -10.19 -9.99 -15.25
N ASN A 237 -9.20 -10.04 -14.34
CA ASN A 237 -9.02 -9.05 -13.28
C ASN A 237 -7.70 -8.31 -13.39
N TYR A 238 -7.74 -7.02 -13.06
CA TYR A 238 -6.56 -6.16 -13.01
C TYR A 238 -6.68 -5.09 -11.93
N SER A 239 -5.54 -4.55 -11.52
CA SER A 239 -5.44 -3.39 -10.64
C SER A 239 -4.74 -2.24 -11.36
N ILE A 240 -5.36 -1.07 -11.43
CA ILE A 240 -4.78 0.12 -12.06
C ILE A 240 -3.66 0.66 -11.17
N VAL A 241 -2.51 0.99 -11.76
CA VAL A 241 -1.49 1.79 -11.09
C VAL A 241 -1.74 3.24 -11.43
N THR A 242 -2.56 3.90 -10.60
CA THR A 242 -3.02 5.28 -10.80
C THR A 242 -1.82 6.21 -10.95
N PRO A 243 -1.58 6.91 -12.07
CA PRO A 243 -0.53 7.93 -12.15
C PRO A 243 -0.73 9.00 -11.06
N PRO A 244 0.30 9.79 -10.68
CA PRO A 244 0.08 10.99 -9.90
C PRO A 244 -0.93 11.91 -10.61
N ILE A 245 -1.84 12.49 -9.84
CA ILE A 245 -2.90 13.37 -10.36
C ILE A 245 -2.72 14.75 -9.74
N LEU A 246 -2.62 15.76 -10.59
CA LEU A 246 -2.40 17.15 -10.23
C LEU A 246 -3.56 18.00 -10.76
N GLU A 247 -4.07 18.91 -9.94
CA GLU A 247 -5.02 19.95 -10.38
C GLU A 247 -4.27 21.21 -10.79
N ARG A 248 -4.73 21.85 -11.88
CA ARG A 248 -4.26 23.17 -12.26
C ARG A 248 -5.01 24.24 -11.47
N LEU A 249 -4.26 25.15 -10.85
CA LEU A 249 -4.79 26.32 -10.15
C LEU A 249 -4.08 27.58 -10.67
N GLY A 250 -4.69 28.25 -11.65
CA GLY A 250 -3.98 29.29 -12.41
C GLY A 250 -2.78 28.69 -13.14
N ASP A 251 -1.59 29.24 -12.90
CA ASP A 251 -0.34 28.73 -13.47
C ASP A 251 0.31 27.61 -12.64
N ASP A 252 -0.20 27.35 -11.43
CA ASP A 252 0.37 26.37 -10.50
C ASP A 252 -0.22 24.97 -10.68
N LEU A 253 0.55 23.96 -10.30
CA LEU A 253 0.12 22.56 -10.24
C LEU A 253 0.10 22.07 -8.79
N VAL A 254 -1.05 21.56 -8.36
CA VAL A 254 -1.29 21.09 -6.99
C VAL A 254 -1.48 19.58 -7.00
N VAL A 255 -0.66 18.85 -6.24
CA VAL A 255 -0.78 17.39 -6.12
C VAL A 255 -2.02 17.00 -5.33
N ILE A 256 -2.89 16.18 -5.93
CA ILE A 256 -4.10 15.64 -5.30
C ILE A 256 -3.89 14.17 -4.93
N GLU A 257 -3.36 13.38 -5.88
CA GLU A 257 -3.02 11.97 -5.66
C GLU A 257 -1.56 11.71 -6.02
N GLY A 258 -0.91 10.78 -5.33
CA GLY A 258 0.49 10.45 -5.57
C GLY A 258 1.49 11.36 -4.86
N HIS A 259 1.12 12.01 -3.76
CA HIS A 259 1.99 12.86 -2.93
C HIS A 259 3.37 12.25 -2.66
N THR A 260 3.45 10.98 -2.26
CA THR A 260 4.74 10.32 -2.00
C THR A 260 5.58 10.14 -3.26
N ARG A 261 4.94 9.89 -4.41
CA ARG A 261 5.61 9.70 -5.70
C ARG A 261 6.25 11.00 -6.19
N ILE A 262 5.50 12.10 -6.14
CA ILE A 262 6.00 13.43 -6.48
C ILE A 262 7.12 13.86 -5.54
N PHE A 263 6.93 13.69 -4.23
CA PHE A 263 7.96 14.02 -3.24
C PHE A 263 9.23 13.19 -3.44
N HIS A 264 9.11 11.88 -3.70
CA HIS A 264 10.25 11.01 -3.98
C HIS A 264 10.96 11.43 -5.26
N ALA A 265 10.21 11.75 -6.33
CA ALA A 265 10.78 12.22 -7.58
C ALA A 265 11.60 13.52 -7.38
N PHE A 266 11.03 14.47 -6.64
CA PHE A 266 11.68 15.74 -6.30
C PHE A 266 12.95 15.53 -5.46
N LYS A 267 12.88 14.72 -4.39
CA LYS A 267 14.04 14.48 -3.50
C LYS A 267 15.20 13.76 -4.17
N ASN A 268 14.94 12.99 -5.22
CA ASN A 268 15.94 12.23 -5.96
C ASN A 268 16.30 12.88 -7.31
N ASN A 269 15.92 14.14 -7.54
CA ASN A 269 16.25 14.90 -8.75
C ASN A 269 15.85 14.23 -10.07
N TYR A 270 14.71 13.52 -10.09
CA TYR A 270 14.13 13.07 -11.35
C TYR A 270 13.70 14.30 -12.15
N SER A 271 14.12 14.43 -13.40
CA SER A 271 13.85 15.64 -14.20
C SER A 271 12.40 15.71 -14.68
N MET A 272 11.87 14.59 -15.17
CA MET A 272 10.55 14.49 -15.78
C MET A 272 9.80 13.26 -15.26
N ILE A 273 8.48 13.37 -15.15
CA ILE A 273 7.57 12.27 -14.82
C ILE A 273 6.25 12.39 -15.58
N LYS A 274 5.58 11.26 -15.79
CA LYS A 274 4.19 11.22 -16.28
C LYS A 274 3.23 11.52 -15.12
N VAL A 275 2.28 12.41 -15.37
CA VAL A 275 1.18 12.74 -14.46
C VAL A 275 -0.09 12.98 -15.26
N ILE A 276 -1.24 12.81 -14.60
CA ILE A 276 -2.51 13.29 -15.12
C ILE A 276 -2.72 14.70 -14.57
N ILE A 277 -2.92 15.66 -15.47
CA ILE A 277 -3.36 17.01 -15.14
C ILE A 277 -4.88 17.06 -15.24
N VAL A 278 -5.50 17.66 -14.23
CA VAL A 278 -6.93 17.98 -14.21
C VAL A 278 -7.10 19.48 -14.35
N ASP A 279 -7.72 19.89 -15.44
CA ASP A 279 -8.03 21.28 -15.77
C ASP A 279 -9.52 21.58 -15.50
N ASP A 280 -9.85 22.87 -15.37
CA ASP A 280 -11.22 23.37 -15.18
C ASP A 280 -11.97 22.81 -13.95
N VAL A 281 -11.23 22.49 -12.87
CA VAL A 281 -11.85 22.07 -11.61
C VAL A 281 -12.52 23.25 -10.91
N LYS A 282 -13.86 23.25 -10.89
CA LYS A 282 -14.67 24.30 -10.25
C LYS A 282 -14.71 24.17 -8.73
N ALA A 283 -14.55 22.95 -8.21
CA ALA A 283 -14.60 22.69 -6.77
C ALA A 283 -13.33 23.17 -6.06
N ALA A 284 -13.49 23.91 -4.95
CA ALA A 284 -12.37 24.34 -4.14
C ALA A 284 -11.50 23.16 -3.65
N LEU A 285 -10.21 23.39 -3.45
CA LEU A 285 -9.26 22.39 -2.95
C LEU A 285 -9.67 21.87 -1.54
N PRO A 286 -9.23 20.65 -1.16
CA PRO A 286 -9.47 20.10 0.18
C PRO A 286 -8.63 20.74 1.27
N GLY A 287 -7.71 21.65 0.95
CA GLY A 287 -6.88 22.34 1.93
C GLY A 287 -5.98 23.38 1.29
N THR A 288 -5.11 23.98 2.10
CA THR A 288 -4.17 25.01 1.65
C THR A 288 -2.92 24.37 1.04
N PRO A 289 -2.60 24.66 -0.24
CA PRO A 289 -1.36 24.20 -0.85
C PRO A 289 -0.11 24.75 -0.14
N LEU A 290 0.97 23.99 -0.17
CA LEU A 290 2.28 24.39 0.33
C LEU A 290 3.40 23.99 -0.64
N SER A 291 4.53 24.69 -0.58
CA SER A 291 5.70 24.29 -1.35
C SER A 291 6.16 22.88 -0.97
N ILE A 292 6.52 22.08 -1.97
CA ILE A 292 7.13 20.75 -1.79
C ILE A 292 8.37 20.76 -0.88
N LYS A 293 9.08 21.89 -0.80
CA LYS A 293 10.24 22.07 0.11
C LYS A 293 9.85 22.01 1.59
N ASN A 294 8.61 22.32 1.92
CA ASN A 294 8.11 22.35 3.30
C ASN A 294 7.54 20.99 3.76
N VAL A 295 7.47 20.01 2.86
CA VAL A 295 7.00 18.66 3.19
C VAL A 295 8.05 17.91 3.99
N LYS A 296 7.62 17.28 5.09
CA LYS A 296 8.47 16.52 6.01
C LYS A 296 8.17 15.03 5.95
N VAL A 297 9.08 14.20 6.45
CA VAL A 297 8.86 12.76 6.61
C VAL A 297 8.56 12.46 8.07
N THR A 298 7.52 11.68 8.37
CA THR A 298 7.17 11.29 9.74
C THR A 298 6.62 9.87 9.81
N SER A 299 6.98 9.14 10.86
CA SER A 299 6.43 7.80 11.18
C SER A 299 5.21 7.86 12.11
N SER A 300 4.79 9.05 12.54
CA SER A 300 3.66 9.22 13.44
C SER A 300 2.34 9.07 12.69
N THR A 301 1.46 8.19 13.19
CA THR A 301 0.06 8.11 12.73
C THR A 301 -0.64 9.42 13.05
N LEU A 302 -1.06 10.15 12.01
CA LEU A 302 -1.74 11.44 12.13
C LEU A 302 -3.08 11.39 11.37
N PRO A 303 -4.18 11.91 11.94
CA PRO A 303 -5.44 12.06 11.22
C PRO A 303 -5.32 13.08 10.08
N LEU A 304 -6.21 12.99 9.07
CA LEU A 304 -6.17 13.80 7.85
C LEU A 304 -6.11 15.32 8.11
N HIS A 305 -6.84 15.84 9.10
CA HIS A 305 -6.85 17.27 9.41
C HIS A 305 -5.50 17.79 9.97
N LEU A 306 -4.62 16.91 10.44
CA LEU A 306 -3.24 17.24 10.82
C LEU A 306 -2.25 16.98 9.69
N LEU A 307 -2.66 16.27 8.63
CA LEU A 307 -1.85 16.04 7.43
C LEU A 307 -2.02 17.15 6.41
N ILE A 308 -3.21 17.74 6.31
CA ILE A 308 -3.57 18.77 5.34
C ILE A 308 -3.95 20.06 6.09
N LYS A 309 -3.28 21.17 5.77
CA LYS A 309 -3.56 22.47 6.38
C LYS A 309 -4.95 22.97 5.95
N ASN A 310 -5.77 23.44 6.91
CA ASN A 310 -7.14 23.90 6.67
C ASN A 310 -8.00 22.87 5.94
N PHE A 311 -7.91 21.60 6.35
CA PHE A 311 -8.60 20.50 5.68
C PHE A 311 -10.12 20.68 5.66
N ASN A 312 -10.71 20.57 4.48
CA ASN A 312 -12.16 20.51 4.28
C ASN A 312 -12.55 19.14 3.68
N PRO A 313 -13.22 18.27 4.46
CA PRO A 313 -13.59 16.94 4.00
C PRO A 313 -14.60 16.93 2.85
N LYS A 314 -15.46 17.96 2.72
CA LYS A 314 -16.43 18.04 1.60
C LYS A 314 -15.76 18.20 0.24
N ASN A 315 -14.55 18.74 0.26
CA ASN A 315 -13.73 18.95 -0.91
C ASN A 315 -12.72 17.80 -1.11
N PHE A 316 -12.76 16.72 -0.33
CA PHE A 316 -11.82 15.62 -0.54
C PHE A 316 -12.17 14.84 -1.82
N ARG A 317 -11.16 14.56 -2.66
CA ARG A 317 -11.33 13.78 -3.88
C ARG A 317 -11.06 12.31 -3.54
N GLU A 318 -12.10 11.48 -3.52
CA GLU A 318 -11.99 10.04 -3.23
C GLU A 318 -11.45 9.26 -4.44
N ILE A 319 -10.37 9.72 -5.09
CA ILE A 319 -9.85 9.18 -6.36
C ILE A 319 -9.69 7.66 -6.31
N GLU A 320 -9.01 7.14 -5.29
CA GLU A 320 -8.74 5.71 -5.15
C GLU A 320 -10.02 4.86 -5.13
N LYS A 321 -11.11 5.37 -4.53
CA LYS A 321 -12.41 4.68 -4.49
C LYS A 321 -12.98 4.49 -5.89
N TYR A 322 -12.84 5.49 -6.76
CA TYR A 322 -13.39 5.48 -8.12
C TYR A 322 -12.45 4.78 -9.11
N ILE A 323 -11.13 4.95 -8.95
CA ILE A 323 -10.14 4.25 -9.77
C ILE A 323 -10.14 2.75 -9.49
N HIS A 324 -10.32 2.32 -8.24
CA HIS A 324 -10.29 0.90 -7.88
C HIS A 324 -11.67 0.26 -7.77
N GLN A 325 -12.70 0.85 -8.39
CA GLN A 325 -13.99 0.18 -8.51
C GLN A 325 -13.78 -1.19 -9.18
N ALA A 326 -14.18 -2.22 -8.45
CA ALA A 326 -14.13 -3.57 -8.93
C ALA A 326 -15.22 -3.71 -10.00
N SER A 327 -14.81 -4.06 -11.22
CA SER A 327 -15.68 -4.20 -12.40
C SER A 327 -16.75 -5.30 -12.27
N SER A 328 -16.91 -5.93 -11.11
CA SER A 328 -17.74 -7.11 -10.86
C SER A 328 -18.50 -7.10 -9.52
N TRP A 329 -18.68 -5.96 -8.86
CA TRP A 329 -19.45 -5.87 -7.59
C TRP A 329 -20.76 -5.08 -7.72
N SER A 330 -21.32 -5.04 -8.93
CA SER A 330 -22.73 -4.70 -9.20
C SER A 330 -23.58 -5.96 -9.20
#